data_AF-A0A349L3Z3-F1
#
_entry.id   AF-A0A349L3Z3-F1
#
_cell.length_a   1.000
_cell.length_b   1.000
_cell.length_c   1.000
_cell.angle_alpha   90.00
_cell.angle_beta   90.00
_cell.angle_gamma   90.00
#
_symmetry.space_group_name_H-M   'P 1'
#
loop_
_entity.id
_entity.type
_entity.pdbx_description
1 polymer ?
#
loop_
_entity_poly.entity_id
_entity_poly.type
_entity_poly.pdbx_seq_one_letter_code
_entity_poly.pdbx_strand_id
1 'polypeptide(L)'
;MSLFSIESVVPALAWALLNFVWQGLIVGAAAALLLKLLHGASPRWRYAACALALFLCLCIPLIQLVCSFDQAGAALTQAQALELPAWRRHLLARMPALVLAWISGVGLMSLRLSLGLVWVSRLRRHAVFAPAIWQDRLDALALRMGLRRQVALKLHSALSSPVTVGFWRPMVLLPAALLTGMPVDLLEALLAHELAHVRRWDYLANLLQSLVEALLFFHPVVWWLSTRMRHEREQVADELAAQALRDPRRLALALQALSSQPPSPRQPGLILSARGGPLLKRIERLIAPAPETASGKLALPALLVACASMLIQTHGPSSKSPAHPMEQAASGARPAADISSASPLQLPVSARHMLVLDDLDGKVLMAKDADAVVPIASLTKLMTAMVVLDAKLDPNEKLRIVRADSPAQNRSPLADGAQVPRAVALQLALMSSENRAAAALARTYPGGEGAFALALRAKILSLGLTRTTIIDPTGRSPANTSTATEVAKIVAAAARYPDIARITSHQQASVAVDGRRHEFHNTNPLVGGKGWDIRLSKTGNSAQAGSCLSMRMRSGDRDVTVVLLDADGAQRRSLDAGKIRDSLAASSMRIR
;
A
#
# COMPACT_ATOMS: atom_id res chain seq x y z
N MET A 1 -7.59 45.92 21.57
CA MET A 1 -7.50 45.22 20.27
C MET A 1 -6.04 45.09 19.79
N SER A 2 -5.10 44.69 20.67
CA SER A 2 -3.68 44.43 20.33
C SER A 2 -3.30 42.96 20.54
N LEU A 3 -4.23 42.03 20.29
CA LEU A 3 -4.09 40.59 20.59
C LEU A 3 -3.36 39.76 19.51
N PHE A 4 -2.94 40.39 18.41
CA PHE A 4 -2.32 39.70 17.26
C PHE A 4 -0.96 40.30 16.88
N SER A 5 -0.04 40.44 17.82
CA SER A 5 1.35 40.75 17.49
C SER A 5 1.98 39.54 16.78
N ILE A 6 2.78 39.75 15.73
CA ILE A 6 3.48 38.69 14.98
C ILE A 6 4.29 37.78 15.93
N GLU A 7 4.79 38.36 17.03
CA GLU A 7 5.54 37.68 18.09
C GLU A 7 4.74 36.60 18.85
N SER A 8 3.40 36.70 18.94
CA SER A 8 2.56 35.67 19.57
C SER A 8 2.03 34.62 18.57
N VAL A 9 1.86 35.01 17.30
CA VAL A 9 1.31 34.15 16.25
C VAL A 9 2.29 33.06 15.83
N VAL A 10 3.57 33.40 15.65
CA VAL A 10 4.59 32.45 15.17
C VAL A 10 4.79 31.28 16.13
N PRO A 11 4.98 31.48 17.46
CA PRO A 11 5.11 30.38 18.40
C PRO A 11 3.84 29.54 18.52
N ALA A 12 2.66 30.16 18.53
CA ALA A 12 1.39 29.44 18.61
C ALA A 12 1.17 28.53 17.41
N LEU A 13 1.45 29.02 16.19
CA LEU A 13 1.36 28.23 14.97
C LEU A 13 2.42 27.11 14.92
N ALA A 14 3.66 27.40 15.33
CA ALA A 14 4.71 26.38 15.37
C ALA A 14 4.36 25.23 16.33
N TRP A 15 3.82 25.53 17.52
CA TRP A 15 3.35 24.52 18.46
C TRP A 15 2.14 23.74 17.96
N ALA A 16 1.19 24.40 17.28
CA ALA A 16 0.06 23.74 16.63
C ALA A 16 0.52 22.72 15.59
N LEU A 17 1.47 23.10 14.73
CA LEU A 17 2.04 22.21 13.70
C LEU A 17 2.82 21.04 14.31
N LEU A 18 3.63 21.29 15.34
CA LEU A 18 4.45 20.26 15.98
C LEU A 18 3.59 19.23 16.73
N ASN A 19 2.60 19.69 17.51
CA ASN A 19 1.69 18.80 18.21
C ASN A 19 0.82 17.99 17.24
N PHE A 20 0.46 18.58 16.10
CA PHE A 20 -0.32 17.88 15.10
C PHE A 20 0.40 16.64 14.52
N VAL A 21 1.73 16.57 14.55
CA VAL A 21 2.49 15.41 14.05
C VAL A 21 2.06 14.10 14.73
N TRP A 22 1.93 14.10 16.05
CA TRP A 22 1.53 12.90 16.78
C TRP A 22 0.00 12.78 16.86
N GLN A 23 -0.74 13.90 16.98
CA GLN A 23 -2.21 13.89 17.01
C GLN A 23 -2.78 13.33 15.69
N GLY A 24 -2.23 13.74 14.55
CA GLY A 24 -2.62 13.25 13.24
C GLY A 24 -2.33 11.76 13.05
N LEU A 25 -1.24 11.24 13.63
CA LEU A 25 -0.97 9.79 13.66
C LEU A 25 -2.05 9.02 14.41
N ILE A 26 -2.54 9.56 15.53
CA ILE A 26 -3.58 8.90 16.31
C ILE A 26 -4.93 8.95 15.59
N VAL A 27 -5.30 10.10 15.02
CA VAL A 27 -6.51 10.20 14.17
C VAL A 27 -6.42 9.17 13.03
N GLY A 28 -5.24 9.01 12.43
CA GLY A 28 -4.97 7.98 11.42
C GLY A 28 -5.16 6.56 11.93
N ALA A 29 -4.64 6.24 13.11
CA ALA A 29 -4.78 4.93 13.73
C ALA A 29 -6.25 4.62 14.06
N ALA A 30 -6.97 5.58 14.63
CA ALA A 30 -8.40 5.45 14.93
C ALA A 30 -9.22 5.26 13.65
N ALA A 31 -8.95 6.05 12.60
CA ALA A 31 -9.58 5.89 11.30
C ALA A 31 -9.26 4.53 10.65
N ALA A 32 -8.02 4.04 10.78
CA ALA A 32 -7.63 2.73 10.26
C ALA A 32 -8.36 1.58 10.98
N LEU A 33 -8.48 1.65 12.31
CA LEU A 33 -9.27 0.71 13.08
C LEU A 33 -10.74 0.77 12.67
N LEU A 34 -11.31 1.96 12.55
CA LEU A 34 -12.69 2.15 12.13
C LEU A 34 -12.97 1.58 10.75
N LEU A 35 -12.07 1.79 9.78
CA LEU A 35 -12.19 1.23 8.44
C LEU A 35 -12.05 -0.30 8.41
N LYS A 36 -11.30 -0.90 9.34
CA LYS A 36 -11.27 -2.36 9.52
C LYS A 36 -12.59 -2.88 10.08
N LEU A 37 -13.18 -2.20 11.06
CA LEU A 37 -14.50 -2.55 11.60
C LEU A 37 -15.61 -2.39 10.55
N LEU A 38 -15.47 -1.38 9.68
CA LEU A 38 -16.38 -1.10 8.57
C LEU A 38 -16.06 -1.88 7.29
N HIS A 39 -15.24 -2.96 7.32
CA HIS A 39 -14.85 -3.64 6.07
C HIS A 39 -16.05 -4.20 5.30
N GLY A 40 -17.10 -4.65 6.01
CA GLY A 40 -18.35 -5.18 5.46
C GLY A 40 -19.47 -4.15 5.33
N ALA A 41 -19.20 -2.89 5.66
CA ALA A 41 -20.18 -1.80 5.51
C ALA A 41 -20.16 -1.22 4.10
N SER A 42 -21.27 -0.58 3.72
CA SER A 42 -21.39 0.11 2.44
C SER A 42 -20.27 1.15 2.26
N PRO A 43 -19.78 1.38 1.02
CA PRO A 43 -18.74 2.38 0.75
C PRO A 43 -19.09 3.79 1.25
N ARG A 44 -20.38 4.11 1.38
CA ARG A 44 -20.87 5.39 1.91
C ARG A 44 -20.38 5.63 3.34
N TRP A 45 -20.42 4.62 4.21
CA TRP A 45 -19.95 4.75 5.60
C TRP A 45 -18.43 4.82 5.69
N ARG A 46 -17.73 4.04 4.85
CA ARG A 46 -16.26 4.10 4.75
C ARG A 46 -15.78 5.46 4.25
N TYR A 47 -16.48 6.03 3.27
CA TYR A 47 -16.27 7.40 2.79
C TYR A 47 -16.51 8.44 3.89
N ALA A 48 -17.63 8.34 4.61
CA ALA A 48 -17.97 9.25 5.70
C ALA A 48 -16.93 9.22 6.83
N ALA A 49 -16.44 8.03 7.20
CA ALA A 49 -15.37 7.87 8.18
C ALA A 49 -14.07 8.56 7.74
N CYS A 50 -13.68 8.42 6.47
CA CYS A 50 -12.49 9.10 5.93
C CYS A 50 -12.67 10.63 5.91
N ALA A 51 -13.85 11.11 5.49
CA ALA A 51 -14.17 12.53 5.44
C ALA A 51 -14.15 13.15 6.83
N LEU A 52 -14.74 12.47 7.82
CA LEU A 52 -14.71 12.91 9.21
C LEU A 52 -13.28 12.93 9.78
N ALA A 53 -12.48 11.90 9.52
CA ALA A 53 -11.07 11.88 9.95
C ALA A 53 -10.25 13.03 9.34
N LEU A 54 -10.44 13.33 8.05
CA LEU A 54 -9.79 14.48 7.41
C LEU A 54 -10.27 15.81 7.99
N PHE A 55 -11.56 15.93 8.29
CA PHE A 55 -12.11 17.11 8.95
C PHE A 55 -11.49 17.31 10.34
N LEU A 56 -11.36 16.23 11.14
CA LEU A 56 -10.69 16.27 12.44
C LEU A 56 -9.21 16.67 12.32
N CYS A 57 -8.50 16.15 11.32
CA CYS A 57 -7.13 16.58 11.01
C CYS A 57 -7.01 18.08 10.75
N LEU A 58 -8.04 18.73 10.19
CA LEU A 58 -8.08 20.18 10.00
C LEU A 58 -8.47 20.93 11.28
N CYS A 59 -9.46 20.42 12.03
CA CYS A 59 -9.99 21.10 13.21
C CYS A 59 -9.02 21.07 14.41
N ILE A 60 -8.33 19.96 14.66
CA ILE A 60 -7.43 19.82 15.83
C ILE A 60 -6.36 20.93 15.89
N PRO A 61 -5.53 21.14 14.85
CA PRO A 61 -4.51 22.20 14.90
C PRO A 61 -5.13 23.61 14.94
N LEU A 62 -6.30 23.81 14.35
CA LEU A 62 -7.02 25.09 14.39
C LEU A 62 -7.53 25.41 15.81
N ILE A 63 -8.14 24.44 16.47
CA ILE A 63 -8.60 24.56 17.87
C ILE A 63 -7.40 24.85 18.77
N GLN A 64 -6.30 24.10 18.61
CA GLN A 64 -5.10 24.31 19.40
C GLN A 64 -4.51 25.72 19.20
N LEU A 65 -4.51 26.22 17.96
CA LEU A 65 -4.07 27.57 17.65
C LEU A 65 -4.93 28.61 18.38
N VAL A 66 -6.26 28.48 18.33
CA VAL A 66 -7.21 29.37 19.02
C VAL A 66 -7.03 29.31 20.54
N CYS A 67 -6.92 28.12 21.14
CA CYS A 67 -6.70 27.96 22.58
C CYS A 67 -5.33 28.50 23.04
N SER A 68 -4.32 28.47 22.17
CA SER A 68 -2.98 29.01 22.48
C SER A 68 -3.00 30.53 22.60
N PHE A 69 -3.88 31.23 21.86
CA PHE A 69 -4.04 32.68 21.98
C PHE A 69 -4.70 33.08 23.30
N ASP A 70 -5.61 32.25 23.82
CA ASP A 70 -6.28 32.47 25.11
C ASP A 70 -5.29 32.34 26.28
N GLN A 71 -4.33 31.41 26.17
CA GLN A 71 -3.29 31.17 27.18
C GLN A 71 -2.09 32.14 27.08
N ALA A 72 -1.81 32.70 25.89
CA ALA A 72 -0.72 33.64 25.68
C ALA A 72 -0.87 34.94 26.51
N GLY A 73 -2.11 35.34 26.82
CA GLY A 73 -2.38 36.46 27.73
C GLY A 73 -2.05 36.17 29.20
N ALA A 74 -2.14 34.91 29.63
CA ALA A 74 -1.89 34.49 31.02
C ALA A 74 -0.43 34.06 31.29
N ALA A 75 0.33 33.68 30.25
CA ALA A 75 1.70 33.19 30.38
C ALA A 75 2.78 34.30 30.40
N LEU A 76 2.48 35.47 29.83
CA LEU A 76 3.40 36.63 29.83
C LEU A 76 3.71 37.14 31.25
N THR A 77 2.86 36.85 32.24
CA THR A 77 3.06 37.18 33.66
C THR A 77 3.84 36.12 34.46
N GLN A 78 4.00 34.90 33.96
CA GLN A 78 4.70 33.79 34.66
C GLN A 78 6.08 33.43 34.09
N ALA A 79 6.37 33.81 32.84
CA ALA A 79 7.56 33.35 32.11
C ALA A 79 8.89 34.05 32.46
N GLN A 80 8.88 35.05 33.34
CA GLN A 80 10.11 35.77 33.73
C GLN A 80 10.95 35.05 34.81
N ALA A 81 10.53 33.88 35.32
CA ALA A 81 11.15 33.30 36.53
C ALA A 81 11.80 31.90 36.39
N LEU A 82 11.84 31.27 35.21
CA LEU A 82 12.38 29.90 35.08
C LEU A 82 13.37 29.79 33.90
N GLU A 83 14.60 29.37 34.20
CA GLU A 83 15.59 29.00 33.18
C GLU A 83 15.07 27.81 32.36
N LEU A 84 14.74 28.06 31.09
CA LEU A 84 14.28 27.02 30.18
C LEU A 84 15.43 26.06 29.82
N PRO A 85 15.19 24.73 29.80
CA PRO A 85 16.16 23.74 29.33
C PRO A 85 16.74 24.09 27.96
N ALA A 86 18.01 23.77 27.71
CA ALA A 86 18.73 24.14 26.48
C ALA A 86 18.00 23.68 25.20
N TRP A 87 17.41 22.48 25.20
CA TRP A 87 16.65 21.97 24.06
C TRP A 87 15.39 22.80 23.75
N ARG A 88 14.70 23.35 24.77
CA ARG A 88 13.53 24.23 24.58
C ARG A 88 13.96 25.57 23.99
N ARG A 89 15.07 26.14 24.48
CA ARG A 89 15.64 27.37 23.93
C ARG A 89 16.03 27.22 22.45
N HIS A 90 16.71 26.12 22.11
CA HIS A 90 17.05 25.82 20.71
C HIS A 90 15.82 25.58 19.83
N LEU A 91 14.77 24.95 20.36
CA LEU A 91 13.52 24.74 19.64
C LEU A 91 12.78 26.06 19.38
N LEU A 92 12.62 26.90 20.41
CA LEU A 92 11.99 28.23 20.31
C LEU A 92 12.72 29.11 19.28
N ALA A 93 14.05 29.10 19.28
CA ALA A 93 14.87 29.84 18.32
C ALA A 93 14.64 29.41 16.85
N ARG A 94 14.20 28.16 16.61
CA ARG A 94 13.95 27.61 15.27
C ARG A 94 12.48 27.68 14.84
N MET A 95 11.56 28.12 15.70
CA MET A 95 10.13 28.21 15.37
C MET A 95 9.82 29.09 14.17
N PRO A 96 10.43 30.29 14.01
CA PRO A 96 10.20 31.11 12.81
C PRO A 96 10.60 30.40 11.51
N ALA A 97 11.73 29.66 11.53
CA ALA A 97 12.19 28.90 10.37
C ALA A 97 11.22 27.75 10.03
N LEU A 98 10.66 27.08 11.04
CA LEU A 98 9.64 26.03 10.85
C LEU A 98 8.37 26.60 10.20
N VAL A 99 7.88 27.74 10.71
CA VAL A 99 6.70 28.40 10.14
C VAL A 99 6.97 28.88 8.72
N LEU A 100 8.15 29.44 8.44
CA LEU A 100 8.54 29.86 7.10
C LEU A 100 8.61 28.68 6.12
N ALA A 101 9.19 27.56 6.54
CA ALA A 101 9.23 26.33 5.75
C ALA A 101 7.81 25.81 5.45
N TRP A 102 6.92 25.85 6.44
CA TRP A 102 5.51 25.48 6.28
C TRP A 102 4.78 26.41 5.30
N ILE A 103 4.88 27.73 5.46
CA ILE A 103 4.28 28.73 4.55
C ILE A 103 4.80 28.54 3.12
N SER A 104 6.10 28.28 2.96
CA SER A 104 6.70 28.02 1.65
C SER A 104 6.10 26.77 0.99
N GLY A 105 5.91 25.69 1.75
CA GLY A 105 5.25 24.48 1.28
C GLY A 105 3.78 24.70 0.92
N VAL A 106 3.02 25.41 1.76
CA VAL A 106 1.63 25.80 1.49
C VAL A 106 1.54 26.67 0.23
N GLY A 107 2.48 27.60 0.05
CA GLY A 107 2.56 28.47 -1.14
C GLY A 107 2.78 27.66 -2.42
N LEU A 108 3.70 26.70 -2.40
CA LEU A 108 3.95 25.80 -3.52
C LEU A 108 2.71 24.93 -3.84
N MET A 109 2.05 24.38 -2.82
CA MET A 109 0.83 23.59 -3.01
C MET A 109 -0.35 24.42 -3.51
N SER A 110 -0.47 25.67 -3.03
CA SER A 110 -1.50 26.60 -3.48
C SER A 110 -1.28 27.02 -4.94
N LEU A 111 -0.03 27.24 -5.34
CA LEU A 111 0.32 27.48 -6.74
C LEU A 111 -0.07 26.28 -7.61
N ARG A 112 0.28 25.05 -7.20
CA ARG A 112 -0.13 23.82 -7.89
C ARG A 112 -1.65 23.71 -8.02
N LEU A 113 -2.41 23.99 -6.95
CA LEU A 113 -3.87 23.96 -6.97
C LEU A 113 -4.43 25.02 -7.93
N SER A 114 -3.86 26.22 -7.91
CA SER A 114 -4.26 27.34 -8.77
C SER A 114 -4.02 27.02 -10.24
N LEU A 115 -2.86 26.45 -10.58
CA LEU A 115 -2.57 25.96 -11.92
C LEU A 115 -3.56 24.89 -12.37
N GLY A 116 -3.95 23.98 -11.47
CA GLY A 116 -5.00 22.99 -11.72
C GLY A 116 -6.36 23.62 -12.02
N LEU A 117 -6.78 24.62 -11.23
CA LEU A 117 -8.04 25.35 -11.45
C LEU A 117 -8.01 26.16 -12.77
N VAL A 118 -6.88 26.77 -13.11
CA VAL A 118 -6.68 27.47 -14.38
C VAL A 118 -6.77 26.48 -15.55
N TRP A 119 -6.17 25.29 -15.43
CA TRP A 119 -6.27 24.24 -16.43
C TRP A 119 -7.71 23.76 -16.63
N VAL A 120 -8.45 23.50 -15.54
CA VAL A 120 -9.89 23.15 -15.61
C VAL A 120 -10.72 24.27 -16.25
N SER A 121 -10.44 25.53 -15.90
CA SER A 121 -11.10 26.70 -16.52
C SER A 121 -10.81 26.79 -18.02
N ARG A 122 -9.58 26.50 -18.45
CA ARG A 122 -9.21 26.43 -19.88
C ARG A 122 -9.95 25.29 -20.58
N LEU A 123 -10.04 24.09 -20.00
CA LEU A 123 -10.80 22.98 -20.57
C LEU A 123 -12.28 23.34 -20.79
N ARG A 124 -12.90 23.95 -19.77
CA ARG A 124 -14.31 24.38 -19.85
C ARG A 124 -14.56 25.38 -20.99
N ARG A 125 -13.60 26.28 -21.25
CA ARG A 125 -13.71 27.29 -22.30
C ARG A 125 -13.58 26.71 -23.71
N HIS A 126 -12.74 25.70 -23.91
CA HIS A 126 -12.51 25.07 -25.21
C HIS A 126 -13.45 23.88 -25.50
N ALA A 127 -14.34 23.53 -24.57
CA ALA A 127 -15.29 22.45 -24.75
C ALA A 127 -16.52 22.88 -25.57
N VAL A 128 -16.85 22.08 -26.58
CA VAL A 128 -17.97 22.30 -27.52
C VAL A 128 -19.22 21.60 -27.00
N PHE A 129 -20.42 22.08 -27.30
CA PHE A 129 -21.65 21.39 -26.89
C PHE A 129 -21.77 20.03 -27.56
N ALA A 130 -22.24 19.03 -26.81
CA ALA A 130 -22.56 17.73 -27.38
C ALA A 130 -23.83 17.79 -28.25
N PRO A 131 -24.02 16.85 -29.19
CA PRO A 131 -25.26 16.74 -29.96
C PRO A 131 -26.49 16.64 -29.04
N ALA A 132 -27.61 17.27 -29.43
CA ALA A 132 -28.83 17.36 -28.61
C ALA A 132 -29.31 15.99 -28.11
N ILE A 133 -29.25 14.96 -28.95
CA ILE A 133 -29.63 13.58 -28.59
C ILE A 133 -28.87 13.04 -27.36
N TRP A 134 -27.61 13.44 -27.19
CA TRP A 134 -26.80 13.02 -26.04
C TRP A 134 -27.06 13.86 -24.80
N GLN A 135 -27.42 15.14 -24.97
CA GLN A 135 -27.91 15.98 -23.88
C GLN A 135 -29.25 15.43 -23.35
N ASP A 136 -30.19 15.06 -24.22
CA ASP A 136 -31.48 14.48 -23.84
C ASP A 136 -31.31 13.16 -23.06
N ARG A 137 -30.38 12.30 -23.50
CA ARG A 137 -30.02 11.06 -22.78
C ARG A 137 -29.42 11.34 -21.42
N LEU A 138 -28.53 12.33 -21.31
CA LEU A 138 -27.96 12.76 -20.03
C LEU A 138 -29.06 13.27 -19.08
N ASP A 139 -29.97 14.09 -19.59
CA ASP A 139 -31.06 14.68 -18.80
C ASP A 139 -32.04 13.60 -18.32
N ALA A 140 -32.36 12.61 -19.16
CA ALA A 140 -33.15 11.45 -18.77
C ALA A 140 -32.48 10.62 -17.65
N LEU A 141 -31.17 10.41 -17.73
CA LEU A 141 -30.40 9.74 -16.67
C LEU A 141 -30.35 10.59 -15.39
N ALA A 142 -30.14 11.89 -15.52
CA ALA A 142 -30.10 12.82 -14.39
C ALA A 142 -31.43 12.81 -13.61
N LEU A 143 -32.56 12.78 -14.34
CA LEU A 143 -33.90 12.69 -13.76
C LEU A 143 -34.12 11.35 -13.02
N ARG A 144 -33.70 10.22 -13.62
CA ARG A 144 -33.73 8.89 -12.97
C ARG A 144 -32.89 8.82 -11.70
N MET A 145 -31.77 9.55 -11.67
CA MET A 145 -30.88 9.66 -10.50
C MET A 145 -31.36 10.73 -9.49
N GLY A 146 -32.51 11.36 -9.73
CA GLY A 146 -33.11 12.36 -8.85
C GLY A 146 -32.31 13.66 -8.75
N LEU A 147 -31.58 14.04 -9.79
CA LEU A 147 -30.96 15.36 -9.88
C LEU A 147 -32.02 16.39 -10.30
N ARG A 148 -32.12 17.47 -9.53
CA ARG A 148 -33.00 18.62 -9.82
C ARG A 148 -32.32 19.72 -10.64
N ARG A 149 -31.02 19.58 -10.88
CA ARG A 149 -30.19 20.58 -11.56
C ARG A 149 -29.89 20.13 -12.97
N GLN A 150 -29.91 21.07 -13.90
CA GLN A 150 -29.47 20.83 -15.26
C GLN A 150 -27.95 20.62 -15.30
N VAL A 151 -27.52 19.56 -15.97
CA VAL A 151 -26.10 19.21 -16.15
C VAL A 151 -25.80 19.33 -17.64
N ALA A 152 -24.87 20.21 -18.00
CA ALA A 152 -24.50 20.39 -19.40
C ALA A 152 -23.51 19.30 -19.84
N LEU A 153 -23.76 18.69 -21.00
CA LEU A 153 -22.83 17.79 -21.67
C LEU A 153 -22.01 18.54 -22.72
N LYS A 154 -20.68 18.44 -22.62
CA LYS A 154 -19.78 19.05 -23.61
C LYS A 154 -18.70 18.07 -24.06
N LEU A 155 -18.25 18.23 -25.29
CA LEU A 155 -17.20 17.46 -25.92
C LEU A 155 -15.86 18.18 -25.83
N HIS A 156 -14.78 17.43 -25.58
CA HIS A 156 -13.42 17.94 -25.65
C HIS A 156 -12.49 16.89 -26.28
N SER A 157 -11.75 17.29 -27.31
CA SER A 157 -10.92 16.36 -28.11
C SER A 157 -9.66 15.88 -27.39
N ALA A 158 -9.12 16.67 -26.46
CA ALA A 158 -7.89 16.32 -25.73
C ALA A 158 -8.08 15.44 -24.48
N LEU A 159 -9.33 15.10 -24.12
CA LEU A 159 -9.59 14.26 -22.95
C LEU A 159 -9.49 12.77 -23.31
N SER A 160 -9.01 11.96 -22.37
CA SER A 160 -8.91 10.49 -22.49
C SER A 160 -9.97 9.75 -21.68
N SER A 161 -10.64 10.44 -20.76
CA SER A 161 -11.74 9.92 -19.96
C SER A 161 -12.79 11.00 -19.73
N PRO A 162 -14.04 10.63 -19.45
CA PRO A 162 -15.04 11.58 -18.97
C PRO A 162 -14.55 12.29 -17.70
N VAL A 163 -14.90 13.57 -17.53
CA VAL A 163 -14.57 14.35 -16.33
C VAL A 163 -15.74 15.25 -15.97
N THR A 164 -16.10 15.25 -14.70
CA THR A 164 -17.06 16.19 -14.11
C THR A 164 -16.40 17.46 -13.61
N VAL A 165 -16.97 18.60 -13.98
CA VAL A 165 -16.43 19.93 -13.65
C VAL A 165 -17.52 20.85 -13.10
N GLY A 166 -17.16 21.59 -12.05
CA GLY A 166 -18.00 22.64 -11.48
C GLY A 166 -19.01 22.15 -10.44
N PHE A 167 -19.38 23.04 -9.52
CA PHE A 167 -20.31 22.73 -8.44
C PHE A 167 -21.62 23.54 -8.49
N TRP A 168 -21.54 24.83 -8.83
CA TRP A 168 -22.73 25.67 -9.04
C TRP A 168 -23.44 25.38 -10.36
N ARG A 169 -22.66 25.18 -11.43
CA ARG A 169 -23.12 24.81 -12.77
C ARG A 169 -22.35 23.57 -13.21
N PRO A 170 -22.76 22.38 -12.75
CA PRO A 170 -22.05 21.14 -13.05
C PRO A 170 -22.13 20.83 -14.56
N MET A 171 -21.02 20.33 -15.09
CA MET A 171 -20.94 19.88 -16.48
C MET A 171 -20.14 18.59 -16.57
N VAL A 172 -20.54 17.74 -17.50
CA VAL A 172 -19.81 16.53 -17.87
C VAL A 172 -19.05 16.82 -19.15
N LEU A 173 -17.72 16.73 -19.10
CA LEU A 173 -16.84 16.82 -20.25
C LEU A 173 -16.55 15.42 -20.77
N LEU A 174 -16.98 15.13 -21.99
CA LEU A 174 -16.85 13.83 -22.63
C LEU A 174 -15.78 13.89 -23.73
N PRO A 175 -14.85 12.92 -23.80
CA PRO A 175 -13.96 12.77 -24.94
C PRO A 175 -14.72 12.56 -26.24
N ALA A 176 -14.41 13.34 -27.27
CA ALA A 176 -15.05 13.19 -28.58
C ALA A 176 -14.86 11.76 -29.16
N ALA A 177 -13.73 11.12 -28.88
CA ALA A 177 -13.43 9.75 -29.32
C ALA A 177 -14.37 8.68 -28.74
N LEU A 178 -14.96 8.92 -27.56
CA LEU A 178 -15.91 7.98 -26.96
C LEU A 178 -17.25 7.98 -27.69
N LEU A 179 -17.64 9.12 -28.26
CA LEU A 179 -18.91 9.25 -28.96
C LEU A 179 -18.92 8.45 -30.27
N THR A 180 -17.77 8.28 -30.92
CA THR A 180 -17.62 7.51 -32.16
C THR A 180 -17.14 6.07 -31.93
N GLY A 181 -16.46 5.79 -30.82
CA GLY A 181 -15.77 4.53 -30.58
C GLY A 181 -16.40 3.60 -29.54
N MET A 182 -17.48 4.01 -28.87
CA MET A 182 -18.12 3.23 -27.81
C MET A 182 -19.60 2.96 -28.12
N PRO A 183 -20.11 1.73 -27.89
CA PRO A 183 -21.53 1.44 -27.98
C PRO A 183 -22.36 2.39 -27.11
N VAL A 184 -23.52 2.80 -27.61
CA VAL A 184 -24.42 3.76 -26.94
C VAL A 184 -24.70 3.35 -25.49
N ASP A 185 -24.93 2.06 -25.31
CA ASP A 185 -25.29 1.51 -24.02
C ASP A 185 -24.18 1.65 -22.96
N LEU A 186 -22.93 1.43 -23.37
CA LEU A 186 -21.78 1.57 -22.49
C LEU A 186 -21.47 3.04 -22.20
N LEU A 187 -21.69 3.91 -23.18
CA LEU A 187 -21.50 5.35 -23.00
C LEU A 187 -22.50 5.93 -22.00
N GLU A 188 -23.77 5.51 -22.05
CA GLU A 188 -24.76 5.86 -21.03
C GLU A 188 -24.35 5.42 -19.63
N ALA A 189 -23.70 4.25 -19.51
CA ALA A 189 -23.23 3.79 -18.22
C ALA A 189 -22.12 4.67 -17.64
N LEU A 190 -21.21 5.17 -18.48
CA LEU A 190 -20.20 6.17 -18.06
C LEU A 190 -20.83 7.52 -17.71
N LEU A 191 -21.85 7.96 -18.47
CA LEU A 191 -22.57 9.19 -18.14
C LEU A 191 -23.31 9.08 -16.80
N ALA A 192 -23.91 7.93 -16.49
CA ALA A 192 -24.51 7.67 -15.18
C ALA A 192 -23.47 7.71 -14.05
N HIS A 193 -22.25 7.18 -14.28
CA HIS A 193 -21.13 7.30 -13.34
C HIS A 193 -20.74 8.75 -13.08
N GLU A 194 -20.59 9.56 -14.12
CA GLU A 194 -20.28 10.98 -13.98
C GLU A 194 -21.42 11.76 -13.28
N LEU A 195 -22.69 11.46 -13.59
CA LEU A 195 -23.82 12.06 -12.89
C LEU A 195 -23.85 11.71 -11.40
N ALA A 196 -23.35 10.54 -11.00
CA ALA A 196 -23.21 10.17 -9.59
C ALA A 196 -22.27 11.13 -8.84
N HIS A 197 -21.15 11.53 -9.48
CA HIS A 197 -20.24 12.53 -8.92
C HIS A 197 -20.89 13.91 -8.78
N VAL A 198 -21.72 14.31 -9.76
CA VAL A 198 -22.49 15.55 -9.69
C VAL A 198 -23.49 15.53 -8.53
N ARG A 199 -24.26 14.44 -8.41
CA ARG A 199 -25.25 14.27 -7.34
C ARG A 199 -24.63 14.37 -5.94
N ARG A 200 -23.42 13.86 -5.78
CA ARG A 200 -22.69 13.82 -4.50
C ARG A 200 -21.82 15.04 -4.22
N TRP A 201 -21.78 16.01 -5.13
CA TRP A 201 -20.94 17.20 -4.99
C TRP A 201 -19.45 16.87 -4.90
N ASP A 202 -19.03 15.81 -5.58
CA ASP A 202 -17.67 15.28 -5.47
C ASP A 202 -16.60 16.29 -5.94
N TYR A 203 -16.96 17.23 -6.82
CA TYR A 203 -16.09 18.36 -7.20
C TYR A 203 -15.74 19.25 -6.00
N LEU A 204 -16.73 19.63 -5.17
CA LEU A 204 -16.51 20.45 -3.98
C LEU A 204 -15.72 19.66 -2.93
N ALA A 205 -16.06 18.38 -2.73
CA ALA A 205 -15.32 17.51 -1.83
C ALA A 205 -13.85 17.40 -2.25
N ASN A 206 -13.56 17.30 -3.55
CA ASN A 206 -12.20 17.27 -4.08
C ASN A 206 -11.44 18.58 -3.83
N LEU A 207 -12.11 19.73 -3.94
CA LEU A 207 -11.52 21.03 -3.66
C LEU A 207 -11.15 21.18 -2.18
N LEU A 208 -12.07 20.80 -1.28
CA LEU A 208 -11.82 20.81 0.17
C LEU A 208 -10.69 19.83 0.53
N GLN A 209 -10.68 18.64 -0.06
CA GLN A 209 -9.62 17.65 0.12
C GLN A 209 -8.27 18.19 -0.35
N SER A 210 -8.23 18.87 -1.50
CA SER A 210 -7.00 19.49 -2.03
C SER A 210 -6.50 20.64 -1.13
N LEU A 211 -7.41 21.37 -0.50
CA LEU A 211 -7.08 22.41 0.48
C LEU A 211 -6.45 21.78 1.74
N VAL A 212 -7.03 20.71 2.27
CA VAL A 212 -6.47 19.98 3.42
C VAL A 212 -5.10 19.38 3.08
N GLU A 213 -4.94 18.77 1.90
CA GLU A 213 -3.64 18.30 1.40
C GLU A 213 -2.61 19.43 1.29
N ALA A 214 -3.01 20.64 0.87
CA ALA A 214 -2.12 21.78 0.77
C ALA A 214 -1.67 22.31 2.14
N LEU A 215 -2.60 22.40 3.11
CA LEU A 215 -2.30 22.90 4.47
C LEU A 215 -1.47 21.90 5.28
N LEU A 216 -1.74 20.60 5.13
CA LEU A 216 -1.12 19.51 5.89
C LEU A 216 -0.23 18.63 5.02
N PHE A 217 0.42 19.22 4.01
CA PHE A 217 1.20 18.52 2.98
C PHE A 217 2.32 17.64 3.54
N PHE A 218 2.83 17.96 4.72
CA PHE A 218 3.92 17.24 5.39
C PHE A 218 3.44 15.94 6.08
N HIS A 219 2.12 15.76 6.27
CA HIS A 219 1.61 14.70 7.14
C HIS A 219 1.16 13.44 6.35
N PRO A 220 1.80 12.27 6.53
CA PRO A 220 1.53 11.07 5.73
C PRO A 220 0.11 10.51 5.91
N VAL A 221 -0.49 10.64 7.10
CA VAL A 221 -1.88 10.19 7.34
C VAL A 221 -2.87 10.97 6.49
N VAL A 222 -2.64 12.26 6.24
CA VAL A 222 -3.54 13.07 5.41
C VAL A 222 -3.53 12.54 3.97
N TRP A 223 -2.34 12.24 3.42
CA TRP A 223 -2.21 11.61 2.10
C TRP A 223 -2.86 10.23 2.02
N TRP A 224 -2.72 9.42 3.07
CA TRP A 224 -3.35 8.11 3.16
C TRP A 224 -4.89 8.21 3.21
N LEU A 225 -5.44 9.03 4.12
CA LEU A 225 -6.88 9.27 4.25
C LEU A 225 -7.47 9.84 2.96
N SER A 226 -6.78 10.81 2.36
CA SER A 226 -7.17 11.44 1.10
C SER A 226 -7.21 10.43 -0.06
N THR A 227 -6.21 9.56 -0.15
CA THR A 227 -6.17 8.48 -1.15
C THR A 227 -7.25 7.43 -0.89
N ARG A 228 -7.52 7.09 0.37
CA ARG A 228 -8.60 6.18 0.74
C ARG A 228 -9.97 6.76 0.39
N MET A 229 -10.21 8.03 0.71
CA MET A 229 -11.43 8.76 0.40
C MET A 229 -11.69 8.80 -1.12
N ARG A 230 -10.65 9.02 -1.95
CA ARG A 230 -10.77 8.91 -3.42
C ARG A 230 -11.26 7.53 -3.86
N HIS A 231 -10.69 6.44 -3.35
CA HIS A 231 -11.11 5.10 -3.71
C HIS A 231 -12.56 4.79 -3.29
N GLU A 232 -12.95 5.20 -2.08
CA GLU A 232 -14.32 5.01 -1.59
C GLU A 232 -15.31 5.86 -2.40
N ARG A 233 -14.91 7.06 -2.84
CA ARG A 233 -15.72 7.94 -3.68
C ARG A 233 -16.08 7.30 -5.02
N GLU A 234 -15.11 6.66 -5.68
CA GLU A 234 -15.35 5.91 -6.92
C GLU A 234 -16.33 4.75 -6.71
N GLN A 235 -16.21 4.03 -5.59
CA GLN A 235 -17.11 2.92 -5.29
C GLN A 235 -18.55 3.37 -5.05
N VAL A 236 -18.75 4.48 -4.33
CA VAL A 236 -20.09 5.04 -4.13
C VAL A 236 -20.68 5.53 -5.47
N ALA A 237 -19.85 6.08 -6.36
CA ALA A 237 -20.30 6.50 -7.69
C ALA A 237 -20.71 5.29 -8.55
N ASP A 238 -19.92 4.23 -8.55
CA ASP A 238 -20.23 2.96 -9.23
C ASP A 238 -21.57 2.37 -8.75
N GLU A 239 -21.81 2.34 -7.44
CA GLU A 239 -23.07 1.84 -6.86
C GLU A 239 -24.28 2.66 -7.30
N LEU A 240 -24.17 3.99 -7.29
CA LEU A 240 -25.25 4.88 -7.72
C LEU A 240 -25.56 4.74 -9.22
N ALA A 241 -24.53 4.62 -10.04
CA ALA A 241 -24.68 4.42 -11.48
C ALA A 241 -25.30 3.04 -11.79
N ALA A 242 -24.80 1.98 -11.15
CA ALA A 242 -25.36 0.63 -11.30
C ALA A 242 -26.82 0.56 -10.86
N GLN A 243 -27.19 1.22 -9.76
CA GLN A 243 -28.58 1.33 -9.29
C GLN A 243 -29.48 2.06 -10.31
N ALA A 244 -29.00 3.16 -10.89
CA ALA A 244 -29.74 3.94 -11.87
C ALA A 244 -29.97 3.18 -13.19
N LEU A 245 -28.97 2.41 -13.63
CA LEU A 245 -29.02 1.61 -14.85
C LEU A 245 -29.78 0.28 -14.67
N ARG A 246 -29.95 -0.19 -13.41
CA ARG A 246 -30.44 -1.54 -13.06
C ARG A 246 -29.63 -2.69 -13.69
N ASP A 247 -28.43 -2.39 -14.16
CA ASP A 247 -27.52 -3.35 -14.78
C ASP A 247 -26.06 -3.01 -14.41
N PRO A 248 -25.50 -3.65 -13.37
CA PRO A 248 -24.12 -3.42 -12.95
C PRO A 248 -23.09 -3.98 -13.96
N ARG A 249 -23.48 -4.95 -14.80
CA ARG A 249 -22.57 -5.55 -15.80
C ARG A 249 -22.28 -4.57 -16.93
N ARG A 250 -23.28 -3.79 -17.34
CA ARG A 250 -23.14 -2.71 -18.33
C ARG A 250 -22.09 -1.68 -17.91
N LEU A 251 -22.09 -1.30 -16.62
CA LEU A 251 -21.07 -0.39 -16.08
C LEU A 251 -19.68 -1.05 -16.06
N ALA A 252 -19.59 -2.32 -15.65
CA ALA A 252 -18.32 -3.05 -15.64
C ALA A 252 -17.69 -3.16 -17.05
N LEU A 253 -18.50 -3.46 -18.07
CA LEU A 253 -18.08 -3.48 -19.48
C LEU A 253 -17.66 -2.11 -19.99
N ALA A 254 -18.37 -1.06 -19.59
CA ALA A 254 -18.03 0.31 -19.96
C ALA A 254 -16.67 0.75 -19.38
N LEU A 255 -16.40 0.42 -18.11
CA LEU A 255 -15.11 0.66 -17.47
C LEU A 255 -13.98 -0.15 -18.12
N GLN A 256 -14.25 -1.41 -18.51
CA GLN A 256 -13.29 -2.24 -19.24
C GLN A 256 -12.97 -1.64 -20.62
N ALA A 257 -13.99 -1.24 -21.37
CA ALA A 257 -13.85 -0.62 -22.68
C ALA A 257 -13.03 0.68 -22.58
N LEU A 258 -13.29 1.51 -21.57
CA LEU A 258 -12.50 2.73 -21.31
C LEU A 258 -11.02 2.42 -21.00
N SER A 259 -10.76 1.36 -20.22
CA SER A 259 -9.38 0.95 -19.89
C SER A 259 -8.59 0.38 -21.08
N SER A 260 -9.30 -0.12 -22.10
CA SER A 260 -8.72 -0.76 -23.28
C SER A 260 -8.38 0.24 -24.39
N GLN A 261 -8.74 1.52 -24.23
CA GLN A 261 -8.41 2.55 -25.22
C GLN A 261 -6.94 2.95 -25.12
N PRO A 262 -6.24 3.13 -26.26
CA PRO A 262 -4.86 3.57 -26.28
C PRO A 262 -4.72 4.94 -25.62
N PRO A 263 -3.67 5.17 -24.80
CA PRO A 263 -3.47 6.45 -24.13
C PRO A 263 -3.29 7.58 -25.15
N SER A 264 -4.05 8.67 -25.01
CA SER A 264 -3.92 9.84 -25.88
C SER A 264 -2.52 10.46 -25.78
N PRO A 265 -1.84 10.77 -26.90
CA PRO A 265 -0.42 11.15 -26.95
C PRO A 265 -0.08 12.56 -26.43
N ARG A 266 -0.97 13.24 -25.69
CA ARG A 266 -0.80 14.68 -25.32
C ARG A 266 -1.20 15.05 -23.89
N GLN A 267 -0.94 14.20 -22.90
CA GLN A 267 -1.04 14.63 -21.49
C GLN A 267 0.35 14.91 -20.91
N PRO A 268 0.78 16.19 -20.85
CA PRO A 268 1.91 16.59 -20.02
C PRO A 268 1.44 16.57 -18.57
N GLY A 269 1.61 15.42 -17.92
CA GLY A 269 1.30 15.23 -16.52
C GLY A 269 2.20 14.14 -15.97
N LEU A 270 3.08 14.52 -15.04
CA LEU A 270 3.90 13.64 -14.23
C LEU A 270 2.98 12.71 -13.42
N ILE A 271 2.52 11.61 -14.03
CA ILE A 271 1.62 10.65 -13.42
C ILE A 271 2.12 9.24 -13.74
N LEU A 272 3.07 8.78 -12.92
CA LEU A 272 3.30 7.37 -12.67
C LEU A 272 2.09 6.83 -11.88
N SER A 273 0.97 6.59 -12.55
CA SER A 273 -0.19 5.93 -11.92
C SER A 273 -0.10 4.43 -12.13
N ALA A 274 -0.11 3.69 -11.03
CA ALA A 274 -0.29 2.25 -10.97
C ALA A 274 -1.66 1.86 -11.58
N ARG A 275 -1.69 1.61 -12.89
CA ARG A 275 -2.93 1.58 -13.72
C ARG A 275 -3.80 0.31 -13.63
N GLY A 276 -3.50 -0.70 -12.80
CA GLY A 276 -4.26 -1.97 -12.81
C GLY A 276 -5.12 -2.27 -11.58
N GLY A 277 -4.63 -1.94 -10.38
CA GLY A 277 -5.21 -2.45 -9.12
C GLY A 277 -6.57 -1.87 -8.72
N PRO A 278 -6.78 -0.54 -8.80
CA PRO A 278 -8.04 0.08 -8.37
C PRO A 278 -9.22 -0.22 -9.30
N LEU A 279 -8.99 -0.31 -10.61
CA LEU A 279 -10.04 -0.52 -11.62
C LEU A 279 -10.54 -1.98 -11.63
N LEU A 280 -9.64 -2.96 -11.54
CA LEU A 280 -10.03 -4.38 -11.47
C LEU A 280 -10.91 -4.66 -10.24
N LYS A 281 -10.57 -4.08 -9.08
CA LYS A 281 -11.37 -4.21 -7.86
C LYS A 281 -12.78 -3.60 -7.98
N ARG A 282 -12.95 -2.57 -8.81
CA ARG A 282 -14.27 -1.96 -9.10
C ARG A 282 -15.10 -2.90 -9.99
N ILE A 283 -14.50 -3.42 -11.05
CA ILE A 283 -15.13 -4.42 -11.95
C ILE A 283 -15.53 -5.68 -11.17
N GLU A 284 -14.62 -6.24 -10.37
CA GLU A 284 -14.89 -7.43 -9.53
C GLU A 284 -16.10 -7.22 -8.61
N ARG A 285 -16.21 -6.05 -7.97
CA ARG A 285 -17.32 -5.73 -7.07
C ARG A 285 -18.64 -5.50 -7.77
N LEU A 286 -18.63 -4.95 -8.98
CA LEU A 286 -19.84 -4.78 -9.80
C LEU A 286 -20.41 -6.14 -10.24
N ILE A 287 -19.53 -7.11 -10.50
CA ILE A 287 -19.93 -8.45 -10.94
C ILE A 287 -20.37 -9.34 -9.77
N ALA A 288 -19.70 -9.21 -8.61
CA ALA A 288 -19.96 -9.99 -7.41
C ALA A 288 -20.06 -9.07 -6.17
N PRO A 289 -21.24 -8.49 -5.89
CA PRO A 289 -21.42 -7.66 -4.70
C PRO A 289 -21.31 -8.53 -3.44
N ALA A 290 -20.46 -8.12 -2.50
CA ALA A 290 -20.38 -8.77 -1.19
C ALA A 290 -21.61 -8.38 -0.35
N PRO A 291 -22.15 -9.29 0.49
CA PRO A 291 -23.27 -8.98 1.36
C PRO A 291 -22.90 -7.87 2.36
N GLU A 292 -23.77 -6.87 2.51
CA GLU A 292 -23.62 -5.81 3.52
C GLU A 292 -24.02 -6.36 4.89
N THR A 293 -23.04 -6.57 5.78
CA THR A 293 -23.26 -7.23 7.07
C THR A 293 -23.31 -6.27 8.27
N ALA A 294 -22.97 -4.99 8.07
CA ALA A 294 -22.84 -4.03 9.17
C ALA A 294 -23.50 -2.67 8.87
N SER A 295 -24.39 -2.22 9.78
CA SER A 295 -24.95 -0.87 9.78
C SER A 295 -23.94 0.12 10.37
N GLY A 296 -23.35 0.98 9.53
CA GLY A 296 -22.32 1.94 9.94
C GLY A 296 -22.80 3.10 10.84
N LYS A 297 -24.06 3.10 11.30
CA LYS A 297 -24.67 4.20 12.08
C LYS A 297 -23.96 4.48 13.41
N LEU A 298 -23.36 3.46 14.05
CA LEU A 298 -22.65 3.59 15.34
C LEU A 298 -21.15 3.91 15.21
N ALA A 299 -20.60 3.87 13.99
CA ALA A 299 -19.16 3.97 13.76
C ALA A 299 -18.62 5.41 13.78
N LEU A 300 -19.40 6.38 13.30
CA LEU A 300 -19.03 7.81 13.31
C LEU A 300 -18.95 8.43 14.72
N PRO A 301 -19.90 8.20 15.65
CA PRO A 301 -19.80 8.77 16.99
C PRO A 301 -18.60 8.20 17.76
N ALA A 302 -18.21 6.95 17.53
CA ALA A 302 -17.02 6.35 18.15
C ALA A 302 -15.72 7.10 17.78
N LEU A 303 -15.60 7.59 16.54
CA LEU A 303 -14.44 8.38 16.12
C LEU A 303 -14.42 9.76 16.77
N LEU A 304 -15.58 10.40 16.90
CA LEU A 304 -15.73 11.69 17.57
C LEU A 304 -15.39 11.61 19.06
N VAL A 305 -15.87 10.58 19.76
CA VAL A 305 -15.58 10.36 21.18
C VAL A 305 -14.09 10.09 21.42
N ALA A 306 -13.46 9.27 20.56
CA ALA A 306 -12.03 8.98 20.64
C ALA A 306 -11.15 10.22 20.41
N CYS A 307 -11.60 11.17 19.58
CA CYS A 307 -10.87 12.42 19.34
C CYS A 307 -11.18 13.49 20.40
N ALA A 308 -12.40 13.52 20.94
CA ALA A 308 -12.79 14.44 22.01
C ALA A 308 -12.02 14.16 23.32
N SER A 309 -11.77 12.90 23.67
CA SER A 309 -10.96 12.53 24.84
C SER A 309 -9.48 12.93 24.72
N MET A 310 -8.99 13.22 23.51
CA MET A 310 -7.62 13.68 23.27
C MET A 310 -7.45 15.19 23.47
N LEU A 311 -8.46 15.99 23.09
CA LEU A 311 -8.47 17.44 23.33
C LEU A 311 -8.50 17.75 24.84
N ILE A 312 -9.12 16.88 25.65
CA ILE A 312 -9.17 17.01 27.11
C ILE A 312 -7.80 16.72 27.76
N GLN A 313 -6.96 15.86 27.17
CA GLN A 313 -5.63 15.53 27.74
C GLN A 313 -4.56 16.58 27.43
N THR A 314 -4.68 17.33 26.32
CA THR A 314 -3.75 18.41 26.00
C THR A 314 -4.06 19.72 26.72
N HIS A 315 -5.30 19.89 27.23
CA HIS A 315 -5.78 21.09 27.91
C HIS A 315 -6.43 20.81 29.28
N GLY A 316 -6.17 19.64 29.88
CA GLY A 316 -6.70 19.30 31.19
C GLY A 316 -6.33 20.39 32.20
N PRO A 317 -7.27 20.89 33.04
CA PRO A 317 -6.95 21.88 34.04
C PRO A 317 -5.82 21.33 34.90
N SER A 318 -4.71 22.07 35.00
CA SER A 318 -3.63 21.74 35.93
C SER A 318 -4.24 21.62 37.32
N SER A 319 -4.50 20.38 37.75
CA SER A 319 -4.80 20.12 39.14
C SER A 319 -3.52 20.44 39.90
N LYS A 320 -3.56 21.57 40.60
CA LYS A 320 -2.60 21.89 41.66
C LYS A 320 -2.54 20.68 42.59
N SER A 321 -1.45 19.93 42.54
CA SER A 321 -1.15 18.93 43.56
C SER A 321 0.01 19.48 44.40
N PRO A 322 -0.17 19.58 45.73
CA PRO A 322 0.78 20.23 46.61
C PRO A 322 2.05 19.41 46.79
N ALA A 323 3.15 20.13 46.98
CA ALA A 323 4.47 19.59 47.26
C ALA A 323 4.46 18.75 48.55
N HIS A 324 5.03 17.54 48.48
CA HIS A 324 5.56 16.85 49.65
C HIS A 324 7.09 16.89 49.61
N PRO A 325 7.77 17.21 50.72
CA PRO A 325 9.22 17.32 50.77
C PRO A 325 9.92 15.96 50.78
N MET A 326 11.16 16.03 50.33
CA MET A 326 12.16 14.98 50.23
C MET A 326 12.70 14.61 51.62
N GLU A 327 12.81 13.31 51.92
CA GLU A 327 13.63 12.81 53.03
C GLU A 327 14.45 11.60 52.57
N GLN A 328 15.75 11.67 52.83
CA GLN A 328 16.78 10.70 52.49
C GLN A 328 16.79 9.56 53.51
N ALA A 329 17.02 8.31 53.07
CA ALA A 329 17.85 7.37 53.83
C ALA A 329 18.32 6.19 52.96
N ALA A 330 19.56 5.79 53.26
CA ALA A 330 20.47 4.90 52.54
C ALA A 330 20.14 3.39 52.58
N SER A 331 20.99 2.65 51.85
CA SER A 331 21.33 1.22 51.99
C SER A 331 20.42 0.27 51.22
N GLY A 332 20.87 -0.70 50.43
CA GLY A 332 22.18 -1.28 50.19
C GLY A 332 21.98 -2.56 49.35
N ALA A 333 23.09 -3.15 48.89
CA ALA A 333 23.23 -4.47 48.25
C ALA A 333 22.95 -4.60 46.74
N ARG A 334 24.05 -4.71 45.97
CA ARG A 334 24.18 -5.59 44.80
C ARG A 334 24.36 -7.04 45.27
N PRO A 335 23.98 -8.03 44.44
CA PRO A 335 24.99 -8.89 43.81
C PRO A 335 24.85 -8.88 42.27
N ALA A 336 25.96 -8.76 41.53
CA ALA A 336 26.60 -9.85 40.77
C ALA A 336 25.63 -10.49 39.74
N ALA A 337 25.61 -10.00 38.50
CA ALA A 337 26.49 -10.45 37.41
C ALA A 337 26.41 -11.96 37.19
N ASP A 338 25.54 -12.37 36.28
CA ASP A 338 25.65 -13.64 35.57
C ASP A 338 25.66 -13.36 34.06
N ILE A 339 26.76 -13.78 33.43
CA ILE A 339 27.07 -13.61 32.01
C ILE A 339 26.68 -14.91 31.33
N SER A 340 25.52 -14.97 30.69
CA SER A 340 25.29 -15.91 29.58
C SER A 340 23.98 -15.63 28.85
N SER A 341 24.10 -14.97 27.70
CA SER A 341 23.30 -15.13 26.47
C SER A 341 23.35 -13.82 25.70
N ALA A 342 24.06 -13.82 24.57
CA ALA A 342 24.01 -12.70 23.65
C ALA A 342 22.57 -12.57 23.12
N SER A 343 21.81 -11.63 23.67
CA SER A 343 20.46 -11.29 23.19
C SER A 343 20.53 -10.86 21.72
N PRO A 344 19.83 -11.53 20.79
CA PRO A 344 19.78 -11.10 19.41
C PRO A 344 19.12 -9.71 19.34
N LEU A 345 19.70 -8.83 18.55
CA LEU A 345 19.29 -7.44 18.39
C LEU A 345 17.78 -7.37 18.05
N GLN A 346 16.95 -6.90 18.99
CA GLN A 346 15.52 -6.69 18.74
C GLN A 346 15.33 -5.47 17.83
N LEU A 347 15.42 -5.68 16.52
CA LEU A 347 15.02 -4.68 15.52
C LEU A 347 13.49 -4.65 15.41
N PRO A 348 12.85 -3.46 15.31
CA PRO A 348 11.44 -3.34 15.04
C PRO A 348 11.15 -3.66 13.56
N VAL A 349 11.14 -4.94 13.23
CA VAL A 349 10.72 -5.50 11.93
C VAL A 349 9.23 -5.90 11.97
N SER A 350 8.53 -5.70 10.87
CA SER A 350 7.11 -6.03 10.71
C SER A 350 6.84 -7.52 10.53
N ALA A 351 7.79 -8.29 10.00
CA ALA A 351 7.70 -9.75 9.90
C ALA A 351 7.37 -10.37 11.27
N ARG A 352 6.37 -11.25 11.32
CA ARG A 352 5.99 -11.94 12.57
C ARG A 352 6.95 -13.04 12.92
N HIS A 353 7.44 -13.76 11.91
CA HIS A 353 8.40 -14.85 12.06
C HIS A 353 9.63 -14.54 11.21
N MET A 354 10.81 -14.59 11.81
CA MET A 354 12.06 -14.20 11.17
C MET A 354 13.22 -15.03 11.69
N LEU A 355 14.15 -15.31 10.79
CA LEU A 355 15.47 -15.81 11.12
C LEU A 355 16.54 -15.16 10.24
N VAL A 356 17.66 -14.79 10.84
CA VAL A 356 18.85 -14.28 10.17
C VAL A 356 20.05 -15.09 10.64
N LEU A 357 20.79 -15.68 9.71
CA LEU A 357 21.87 -16.63 9.96
C LEU A 357 23.14 -16.18 9.26
N ASP A 358 24.28 -16.37 9.91
CA ASP A 358 25.58 -16.37 9.25
C ASP A 358 25.76 -17.72 8.52
N ASP A 359 26.02 -17.69 7.21
CA ASP A 359 26.13 -18.92 6.41
C ASP A 359 27.42 -19.69 6.68
N LEU A 360 28.44 -19.07 7.29
CA LEU A 360 29.73 -19.70 7.55
C LEU A 360 29.66 -20.77 8.65
N ASP A 361 29.08 -20.40 9.80
CA ASP A 361 29.01 -21.23 11.01
C ASP A 361 27.57 -21.60 11.40
N GLY A 362 26.57 -21.12 10.66
CA GLY A 362 25.15 -21.33 10.94
C GLY A 362 24.66 -20.55 12.16
N LYS A 363 25.44 -19.58 12.66
CA LYS A 363 25.10 -18.82 13.86
C LYS A 363 23.87 -17.96 13.62
N VAL A 364 22.90 -18.05 14.54
CA VAL A 364 21.73 -17.18 14.56
C VAL A 364 22.15 -15.78 14.97
N LEU A 365 22.03 -14.82 14.03
CA LEU A 365 22.31 -13.41 14.26
C LEU A 365 21.07 -12.69 14.80
N MET A 366 19.89 -13.02 14.27
CA MET A 366 18.61 -12.45 14.69
C MET A 366 17.51 -13.50 14.54
N ALA A 367 16.58 -13.55 15.49
CA ALA A 367 15.41 -14.42 15.41
C ALA A 367 14.19 -13.75 16.05
N LYS A 368 13.01 -14.02 15.49
CA LYS A 368 11.72 -13.64 16.06
C LYS A 368 10.74 -14.73 15.70
N ASP A 369 10.25 -15.47 16.70
CA ASP A 369 9.29 -16.56 16.52
C ASP A 369 9.62 -17.50 15.32
N ALA A 370 10.91 -17.85 15.19
CA ALA A 370 11.47 -18.48 13.99
C ALA A 370 10.93 -19.90 13.73
N ASP A 371 10.37 -20.50 14.76
CA ASP A 371 9.97 -21.91 14.84
C ASP A 371 8.45 -22.11 14.70
N ALA A 372 7.69 -21.03 14.52
CA ALA A 372 6.26 -21.10 14.24
C ALA A 372 5.99 -21.72 12.86
N VAL A 373 5.06 -22.68 12.81
CA VAL A 373 4.63 -23.33 11.57
C VAL A 373 3.58 -22.47 10.90
N VAL A 374 3.95 -21.83 9.79
CA VAL A 374 3.10 -20.89 9.06
C VAL A 374 3.10 -21.13 7.56
N PRO A 375 2.08 -20.69 6.83
CA PRO A 375 2.07 -20.78 5.37
C PRO A 375 3.25 -20.01 4.75
N ILE A 376 3.94 -20.60 3.77
CA ILE A 376 5.14 -20.01 3.14
C ILE A 376 4.94 -19.52 1.71
N ALA A 377 3.73 -19.66 1.18
CA ALA A 377 3.35 -19.23 -0.17
C ALA A 377 4.40 -19.66 -1.22
N SER A 378 4.73 -18.78 -2.18
CA SER A 378 5.63 -19.10 -3.30
C SER A 378 7.09 -19.37 -2.92
N LEU A 379 7.49 -19.31 -1.64
CA LEU A 379 8.79 -19.85 -1.21
C LEU A 379 8.89 -21.36 -1.51
N THR A 380 7.74 -22.06 -1.55
CA THR A 380 7.61 -23.45 -2.02
C THR A 380 8.34 -23.71 -3.34
N LYS A 381 8.38 -22.75 -4.26
CA LYS A 381 8.96 -22.97 -5.60
C LYS A 381 10.46 -23.25 -5.58
N LEU A 382 11.17 -22.92 -4.49
CA LEU A 382 12.56 -23.35 -4.30
C LEU A 382 12.65 -24.88 -4.18
N MET A 383 11.73 -25.51 -3.44
CA MET A 383 11.66 -26.97 -3.34
C MET A 383 11.27 -27.61 -4.66
N THR A 384 10.28 -27.03 -5.36
CA THR A 384 9.89 -27.47 -6.72
C THR A 384 11.08 -27.44 -7.68
N ALA A 385 11.85 -26.35 -7.68
CA ALA A 385 13.02 -26.21 -8.53
C ALA A 385 14.11 -27.25 -8.20
N MET A 386 14.42 -27.47 -6.92
CA MET A 386 15.39 -28.48 -6.52
C MET A 386 14.99 -29.88 -7.00
N VAL A 387 13.72 -30.27 -6.79
CA VAL A 387 13.20 -31.58 -7.25
C VAL A 387 13.31 -31.74 -8.76
N VAL A 388 12.97 -30.71 -9.53
CA VAL A 388 13.08 -30.74 -11.00
C VAL A 388 14.53 -30.86 -11.45
N LEU A 389 15.45 -30.12 -10.82
CA LEU A 389 16.88 -30.11 -11.17
C LEU A 389 17.57 -31.43 -10.80
N ASP A 390 17.18 -32.04 -9.67
CA ASP A 390 17.71 -33.35 -9.24
C ASP A 390 17.40 -34.47 -10.25
N ALA A 391 16.28 -34.36 -10.96
CA ALA A 391 15.88 -35.32 -11.98
C ALA A 391 16.70 -35.22 -13.27
N LYS A 392 17.55 -34.20 -13.43
CA LYS A 392 18.46 -34.01 -14.58
C LYS A 392 17.77 -34.15 -15.95
N LEU A 393 16.55 -33.62 -16.04
CA LEU A 393 15.72 -33.68 -17.23
C LEU A 393 16.27 -32.76 -18.33
N ASP A 394 15.93 -33.04 -19.59
CA ASP A 394 16.33 -32.19 -20.72
C ASP A 394 15.82 -30.75 -20.54
N PRO A 395 16.71 -29.74 -20.43
CA PRO A 395 16.31 -28.35 -20.27
C PRO A 395 15.58 -27.78 -21.49
N ASN A 396 15.76 -28.36 -22.68
CA ASN A 396 15.18 -27.89 -23.94
C ASN A 396 13.84 -28.53 -24.28
N GLU A 397 13.42 -29.55 -23.53
CA GLU A 397 12.12 -30.20 -23.69
C GLU A 397 11.00 -29.15 -23.60
N LYS A 398 10.15 -29.10 -24.62
CA LYS A 398 9.04 -28.15 -24.69
C LYS A 398 7.86 -28.66 -23.87
N LEU A 399 7.59 -27.97 -22.77
CA LEU A 399 6.46 -28.23 -21.91
C LEU A 399 5.23 -27.49 -22.43
N ARG A 400 4.17 -28.24 -22.72
CA ARG A 400 2.87 -27.67 -23.05
C ARG A 400 2.16 -27.21 -21.79
N ILE A 401 1.84 -25.93 -21.72
CA ILE A 401 1.03 -25.32 -20.65
C ILE A 401 -0.44 -25.70 -20.89
N VAL A 402 -1.12 -26.20 -19.86
CA VAL A 402 -2.51 -26.64 -19.93
C VAL A 402 -3.38 -25.94 -18.89
N ARG A 403 -4.70 -26.00 -19.08
CA ARG A 403 -5.68 -25.32 -18.22
C ARG A 403 -5.63 -25.78 -16.77
N ALA A 404 -5.26 -27.05 -16.54
CA ALA A 404 -5.06 -27.60 -15.20
C ALA A 404 -3.89 -26.95 -14.45
N ASP A 405 -2.88 -26.38 -15.14
CA ASP A 405 -1.71 -25.76 -14.51
C ASP A 405 -2.07 -24.48 -13.72
N SER A 406 -3.23 -23.87 -13.99
CA SER A 406 -3.85 -22.93 -13.06
C SER A 406 -5.31 -22.63 -13.44
N PRO A 407 -6.27 -22.75 -12.50
CA PRO A 407 -7.68 -22.43 -12.77
C PRO A 407 -7.94 -20.93 -12.97
N ALA A 408 -7.01 -20.05 -12.60
CA ALA A 408 -7.14 -18.60 -12.75
C ALA A 408 -6.27 -18.09 -13.92
N GLN A 409 -6.87 -17.88 -15.10
CA GLN A 409 -6.16 -17.44 -16.32
C GLN A 409 -5.72 -15.96 -16.29
N ASN A 410 -6.41 -15.10 -15.53
CA ASN A 410 -6.39 -13.63 -15.72
C ASN A 410 -5.07 -12.89 -15.38
N ARG A 411 -3.97 -13.60 -15.05
CA ARG A 411 -2.67 -12.97 -14.69
C ARG A 411 -1.43 -13.69 -15.21
N SER A 412 -1.56 -14.83 -15.90
CA SER A 412 -0.38 -15.56 -16.38
C SER A 412 0.00 -15.12 -17.80
N PRO A 413 1.28 -14.82 -18.07
CA PRO A 413 1.77 -14.55 -19.44
C PRO A 413 1.79 -15.82 -20.30
N LEU A 414 1.65 -17.00 -19.68
CA LEU A 414 1.61 -18.29 -20.37
C LEU A 414 0.16 -18.62 -20.71
N ALA A 415 -0.19 -18.54 -22.00
CA ALA A 415 -1.51 -18.91 -22.49
C ALA A 415 -1.75 -20.42 -22.40
N ASP A 416 -3.02 -20.84 -22.46
CA ASP A 416 -3.34 -22.26 -22.59
C ASP A 416 -2.85 -22.80 -23.95
N GLY A 417 -2.18 -23.94 -23.94
CA GLY A 417 -1.56 -24.53 -25.12
C GLY A 417 -0.16 -24.00 -25.46
N ALA A 418 0.32 -22.95 -24.78
CA ALA A 418 1.66 -22.40 -25.00
C ALA A 418 2.75 -23.46 -24.78
N GLN A 419 3.83 -23.40 -25.56
CA GLN A 419 4.97 -24.30 -25.42
C GLN A 419 6.19 -23.52 -24.93
N VAL A 420 6.73 -23.95 -23.79
CA VAL A 420 7.91 -23.34 -23.18
C VAL A 420 8.98 -24.38 -22.88
N PRO A 421 10.26 -24.14 -23.22
CA PRO A 421 11.34 -25.03 -22.79
C PRO A 421 11.36 -25.19 -21.25
N ARG A 422 11.73 -26.38 -20.76
CA ARG A 422 11.81 -26.67 -19.32
C ARG A 422 12.67 -25.66 -18.55
N ALA A 423 13.82 -25.26 -19.11
CA ALA A 423 14.67 -24.23 -18.53
C ALA A 423 13.98 -22.86 -18.43
N VAL A 424 13.17 -22.49 -19.43
CA VAL A 424 12.38 -21.25 -19.42
C VAL A 424 11.26 -21.35 -18.38
N ALA A 425 10.58 -22.49 -18.26
CA ALA A 425 9.58 -22.71 -17.22
C ALA A 425 10.19 -22.59 -15.81
N LEU A 426 11.38 -23.15 -15.59
CA LEU A 426 12.12 -23.01 -14.34
C LEU A 426 12.47 -21.54 -14.05
N GLN A 427 12.93 -20.81 -15.08
CA GLN A 427 13.25 -19.39 -14.97
C GLN A 427 12.03 -18.55 -14.59
N LEU A 428 10.88 -18.77 -15.23
CA LEU A 428 9.62 -18.09 -14.93
C LEU A 428 9.11 -18.41 -13.53
N ALA A 429 9.17 -19.68 -13.13
CA ALA A 429 8.74 -20.13 -11.81
C ALA A 429 9.54 -19.46 -10.67
N LEU A 430 10.84 -19.25 -10.86
CA LEU A 430 11.72 -18.68 -9.84
C LEU A 430 11.78 -17.15 -9.86
N MET A 431 11.93 -16.53 -11.03
CA MET A 431 12.16 -15.08 -11.17
C MET A 431 10.87 -14.27 -11.02
N SER A 432 9.87 -14.51 -11.88
CA SER A 432 8.57 -13.83 -11.85
C SER A 432 7.53 -14.53 -10.98
N SER A 433 7.93 -15.64 -10.33
CA SER A 433 7.07 -16.44 -9.46
C SER A 433 5.84 -17.03 -10.16
N GLU A 434 5.98 -17.36 -11.45
CA GLU A 434 4.87 -17.81 -12.30
C GLU A 434 4.34 -19.19 -11.86
N ASN A 435 3.01 -19.28 -11.70
CA ASN A 435 2.38 -20.46 -11.11
C ASN A 435 2.14 -21.58 -12.13
N ARG A 436 1.74 -21.24 -13.37
CA ARG A 436 1.50 -22.23 -14.42
C ARG A 436 2.78 -22.97 -14.79
N ALA A 437 3.91 -22.28 -14.82
CA ALA A 437 5.23 -22.83 -15.06
C ALA A 437 5.62 -23.83 -13.95
N ALA A 438 5.45 -23.46 -12.68
CA ALA A 438 5.71 -24.35 -11.56
C ALA A 438 4.80 -25.60 -11.56
N ALA A 439 3.52 -25.43 -11.88
CA ALA A 439 2.58 -26.54 -12.01
C ALA A 439 2.92 -27.44 -13.21
N ALA A 440 3.23 -26.86 -14.36
CA ALA A 440 3.62 -27.60 -15.55
C ALA A 440 4.91 -28.41 -15.31
N LEU A 441 5.90 -27.85 -14.61
CA LEU A 441 7.12 -28.57 -14.23
C LEU A 441 6.83 -29.82 -13.39
N ALA A 442 5.90 -29.72 -12.44
CA ALA A 442 5.49 -30.84 -11.61
C ALA A 442 4.66 -31.88 -12.38
N ARG A 443 3.72 -31.41 -13.21
CA ARG A 443 2.86 -32.29 -14.02
C ARG A 443 3.63 -33.06 -15.09
N THR A 444 4.64 -32.43 -15.69
CA THR A 444 5.50 -33.03 -16.72
C THR A 444 6.75 -33.69 -16.14
N TYR A 445 6.79 -33.88 -14.82
CA TYR A 445 7.82 -34.69 -14.19
C TYR A 445 7.66 -36.17 -14.62
N PRO A 446 8.74 -36.95 -14.80
CA PRO A 446 8.62 -38.36 -15.13
C PRO A 446 7.78 -39.12 -14.10
N GLY A 447 6.73 -39.82 -14.56
CA GLY A 447 5.73 -40.44 -13.67
C GLY A 447 4.61 -39.49 -13.20
N GLY A 448 4.55 -38.27 -13.73
CA GLY A 448 3.50 -37.29 -13.49
C GLY A 448 3.53 -36.64 -12.10
N GLU A 449 2.42 -36.00 -11.73
CA GLU A 449 2.29 -35.27 -10.46
C GLU A 449 2.48 -36.16 -9.23
N GLY A 450 2.05 -37.42 -9.30
CA GLY A 450 2.22 -38.38 -8.20
C GLY A 450 3.71 -38.67 -7.92
N ALA A 451 4.50 -38.94 -8.96
CA ALA A 451 5.94 -39.14 -8.82
C ALA A 451 6.66 -37.87 -8.36
N PHE A 452 6.24 -36.70 -8.86
CA PHE A 452 6.75 -35.42 -8.37
C PHE A 452 6.48 -35.23 -6.87
N ALA A 453 5.27 -35.53 -6.39
CA ALA A 453 4.91 -35.42 -4.98
C ALA A 453 5.75 -36.36 -4.09
N LEU A 454 6.06 -37.57 -4.57
CA LEU A 454 6.95 -38.51 -3.88
C LEU A 454 8.39 -37.97 -3.84
N ALA A 455 8.92 -37.46 -4.95
CA ALA A 455 10.25 -36.87 -5.01
C ALA A 455 10.37 -35.62 -4.10
N LEU A 456 9.31 -34.81 -4.03
CA LEU A 456 9.22 -33.67 -3.13
C LEU A 456 9.23 -34.08 -1.65
N ARG A 457 8.48 -35.13 -1.28
CA ARG A 457 8.53 -35.70 0.08
C ARG A 457 9.91 -36.25 0.40
N ALA A 458 10.53 -36.97 -0.52
CA ALA A 458 11.90 -37.46 -0.36
C ALA A 458 12.89 -36.30 -0.16
N LYS A 459 12.70 -35.18 -0.88
CA LYS A 459 13.51 -33.96 -0.67
C LYS A 459 13.33 -33.37 0.72
N ILE A 460 12.09 -33.22 1.19
CA ILE A 460 11.76 -32.72 2.55
C ILE A 460 12.48 -33.57 3.61
N LEU A 461 12.40 -34.90 3.50
CA LEU A 461 13.08 -35.83 4.41
C LEU A 461 14.61 -35.73 4.32
N SER A 462 15.17 -35.66 3.10
CA SER A 462 16.63 -35.55 2.90
C SER A 462 17.24 -34.28 3.47
N LEU A 463 16.45 -33.22 3.61
CA LEU A 463 16.85 -31.94 4.20
C LEU A 463 16.58 -31.89 5.72
N GLY A 464 16.03 -32.96 6.31
CA GLY A 464 15.70 -33.02 7.74
C GLY A 464 14.66 -31.98 8.14
N LEU A 465 13.66 -31.72 7.29
CA LEU A 465 12.58 -30.77 7.55
C LEU A 465 11.40 -31.53 8.18
N THR A 466 11.26 -31.42 9.50
CA THR A 466 10.25 -32.14 10.28
C THR A 466 8.97 -31.33 10.48
N ARG A 467 9.01 -30.02 10.25
CA ARG A 467 7.89 -29.08 10.41
C ARG A 467 7.51 -28.39 9.10
N THR A 468 7.87 -29.00 7.97
CA THR A 468 7.58 -28.51 6.62
C THR A 468 6.62 -29.46 5.93
N THR A 469 5.50 -28.91 5.45
CA THR A 469 4.52 -29.62 4.64
C THR A 469 4.37 -28.90 3.31
N ILE A 470 4.50 -29.61 2.20
CA ILE A 470 4.26 -29.06 0.85
C ILE A 470 3.35 -30.04 0.10
N ILE A 471 2.14 -29.57 -0.24
CA ILE A 471 1.11 -30.36 -0.92
C ILE A 471 0.88 -29.95 -2.37
N ASP A 472 1.36 -28.77 -2.78
CA ASP A 472 1.30 -28.29 -4.15
C ASP A 472 2.63 -27.65 -4.59
N PRO A 473 3.00 -27.71 -5.89
CA PRO A 473 4.30 -27.22 -6.37
C PRO A 473 4.42 -25.69 -6.47
N THR A 474 3.31 -24.97 -6.30
CA THR A 474 3.24 -23.53 -6.57
C THR A 474 3.27 -22.68 -5.30
N GLY A 475 2.86 -23.23 -4.16
CA GLY A 475 2.66 -22.47 -2.93
C GLY A 475 1.34 -21.71 -2.91
N ARG A 476 0.33 -22.20 -3.63
CA ARG A 476 -1.03 -21.62 -3.60
C ARG A 476 -1.84 -22.13 -2.42
N SER A 477 -1.60 -23.37 -1.99
CA SER A 477 -2.26 -23.93 -0.84
C SER A 477 -1.74 -23.27 0.44
N PRO A 478 -2.61 -22.83 1.34
CA PRO A 478 -2.19 -22.40 2.68
C PRO A 478 -1.66 -23.57 3.52
N ALA A 479 -1.92 -24.82 3.12
CA ALA A 479 -1.34 -26.01 3.75
C ALA A 479 0.14 -26.24 3.38
N ASN A 480 0.70 -25.46 2.44
CA ASN A 480 2.13 -25.39 2.26
C ASN A 480 2.74 -24.55 3.39
N THR A 481 3.14 -25.22 4.46
CA THR A 481 3.64 -24.61 5.70
C THR A 481 5.08 -24.99 5.98
N SER A 482 5.79 -24.12 6.70
CA SER A 482 7.14 -24.35 7.21
C SER A 482 7.41 -23.36 8.34
N THR A 483 8.58 -23.47 8.95
CA THR A 483 9.13 -22.50 9.91
C THR A 483 10.20 -21.62 9.24
N ALA A 484 10.55 -20.48 9.83
CA ALA A 484 11.65 -19.65 9.32
C ALA A 484 12.98 -20.41 9.40
N THR A 485 13.17 -21.20 10.45
CA THR A 485 14.29 -22.14 10.64
C THR A 485 14.43 -23.13 9.49
N GLU A 486 13.34 -23.78 9.09
CA GLU A 486 13.38 -24.76 8.00
C GLU A 486 13.43 -24.13 6.62
N VAL A 487 12.80 -22.96 6.42
CA VAL A 487 12.98 -22.18 5.18
C VAL A 487 14.45 -21.79 4.99
N ALA A 488 15.18 -21.47 6.06
CA ALA A 488 16.60 -21.20 5.95
C ALA A 488 17.40 -22.42 5.49
N LYS A 489 17.07 -23.62 5.97
CA LYS A 489 17.66 -24.88 5.44
C LYS A 489 17.33 -25.08 3.96
N ILE A 490 16.09 -24.77 3.55
CA ILE A 490 15.68 -24.80 2.13
C ILE A 490 16.53 -23.84 1.30
N VAL A 491 16.77 -22.61 1.78
CA VAL A 491 17.63 -21.63 1.10
C VAL A 491 19.07 -22.11 1.00
N ALA A 492 19.63 -22.62 2.09
CA ALA A 492 21.00 -23.15 2.12
C ALA A 492 21.18 -24.33 1.14
N ALA A 493 20.19 -25.22 1.05
CA ALA A 493 20.18 -26.30 0.08
C ALA A 493 20.03 -25.77 -1.35
N ALA A 494 19.10 -24.84 -1.59
CA ALA A 494 18.84 -24.27 -2.90
C ALA A 494 20.04 -23.47 -3.45
N ALA A 495 20.85 -22.86 -2.59
CA ALA A 495 22.07 -22.16 -2.96
C ALA A 495 23.15 -23.08 -3.58
N ARG A 496 23.05 -24.40 -3.40
CA ARG A 496 23.95 -25.39 -4.01
C ARG A 496 23.63 -25.66 -5.49
N TYR A 497 22.52 -25.14 -6.00
CA TYR A 497 22.08 -25.31 -7.38
C TYR A 497 22.44 -24.03 -8.16
N PRO A 498 23.42 -24.08 -9.08
CA PRO A 498 23.86 -22.89 -9.82
C PRO A 498 22.74 -22.19 -10.58
N ASP A 499 21.80 -22.96 -11.15
CA ASP A 499 20.65 -22.40 -11.84
C ASP A 499 19.70 -21.64 -10.92
N ILE A 500 19.42 -22.15 -9.72
CA ILE A 500 18.57 -21.43 -8.76
C ILE A 500 19.23 -20.13 -8.34
N ALA A 501 20.52 -20.18 -7.95
CA ALA A 501 21.27 -19.00 -7.54
C ALA A 501 21.31 -17.95 -8.66
N ARG A 502 21.68 -18.35 -9.88
CA ARG A 502 21.72 -17.47 -11.05
C ARG A 502 20.35 -16.86 -11.35
N ILE A 503 19.31 -17.67 -11.52
CA ILE A 503 17.97 -17.19 -11.90
C ILE A 503 17.41 -16.20 -10.86
N THR A 504 17.61 -16.48 -9.58
CA THR A 504 17.01 -15.70 -8.49
C THR A 504 17.80 -14.45 -8.07
N SER A 505 19.03 -14.29 -8.56
CA SER A 505 19.91 -13.13 -8.31
C SER A 505 19.96 -12.13 -9.48
N HIS A 506 19.36 -12.45 -10.62
CA HIS A 506 19.19 -11.48 -11.72
C HIS A 506 17.93 -10.63 -11.56
N GLN A 507 18.03 -9.34 -11.89
CA GLN A 507 16.95 -8.37 -11.78
C GLN A 507 15.82 -8.60 -12.80
N GLN A 508 16.19 -8.94 -14.02
CA GLN A 508 15.25 -9.22 -15.10
C GLN A 508 15.85 -10.22 -16.08
N ALA A 509 14.99 -10.86 -16.86
CA ALA A 509 15.38 -11.69 -17.97
C ALA A 509 14.35 -11.58 -19.11
N SER A 510 14.83 -11.72 -20.33
CA SER A 510 13.98 -11.81 -21.52
C SER A 510 13.99 -13.24 -22.02
N VAL A 511 12.83 -13.89 -22.05
CA VAL A 511 12.67 -15.28 -22.48
C VAL A 511 11.68 -15.39 -23.64
N ALA A 512 11.87 -16.37 -24.50
CA ALA A 512 10.95 -16.64 -25.60
C ALA A 512 9.81 -17.58 -25.14
N VAL A 513 8.57 -17.16 -25.35
CA VAL A 513 7.35 -17.98 -25.18
C VAL A 513 6.64 -17.99 -26.52
N ASP A 514 6.41 -19.16 -27.10
CA ASP A 514 5.84 -19.31 -28.45
C ASP A 514 6.53 -18.42 -29.52
N GLY A 515 7.86 -18.31 -29.45
CA GLY A 515 8.66 -17.51 -30.39
C GLY A 515 8.62 -15.99 -30.15
N ARG A 516 7.84 -15.49 -29.19
CA ARG A 516 7.81 -14.07 -28.81
C ARG A 516 8.66 -13.83 -27.57
N ARG A 517 9.49 -12.78 -27.59
CA ARG A 517 10.29 -12.39 -26.42
C ARG A 517 9.42 -11.64 -25.42
N HIS A 518 9.41 -12.12 -24.19
CA HIS A 518 8.75 -11.50 -23.05
C HIS A 518 9.80 -11.15 -22.01
N GLU A 519 9.74 -9.94 -21.48
CA GLU A 519 10.59 -9.49 -20.38
C GLU A 519 9.92 -9.74 -19.03
N PHE A 520 10.66 -10.36 -18.12
CA PHE A 520 10.22 -10.70 -16.78
C PHE A 520 11.16 -10.11 -15.76
N HIS A 521 10.57 -9.62 -14.68
CA HIS A 521 11.28 -8.98 -13.59
C HIS A 521 11.26 -9.88 -12.36
N ASN A 522 12.34 -9.81 -11.59
CA ASN A 522 12.41 -10.46 -10.30
C ASN A 522 11.37 -9.87 -9.36
N THR A 523 10.62 -10.74 -8.68
CA THR A 523 9.62 -10.33 -7.69
C THR A 523 10.22 -9.68 -6.44
N ASN A 524 11.53 -9.84 -6.21
CA ASN A 524 12.27 -9.15 -5.17
C ASN A 524 12.87 -7.83 -5.72
N PRO A 525 12.32 -6.65 -5.35
CA PRO A 525 12.81 -5.36 -5.86
C PRO A 525 14.20 -4.98 -5.34
N LEU A 526 14.74 -5.72 -4.37
CA LEU A 526 16.08 -5.48 -3.83
C LEU A 526 17.18 -6.05 -4.73
N VAL A 527 16.83 -6.99 -5.62
CA VAL A 527 17.79 -7.60 -6.56
C VAL A 527 18.20 -6.58 -7.62
N GLY A 528 19.51 -6.36 -7.77
CA GLY A 528 20.08 -5.30 -8.61
C GLY A 528 20.02 -3.90 -7.98
N GLY A 529 19.49 -3.76 -6.76
CA GLY A 529 19.45 -2.49 -6.04
C GLY A 529 20.84 -2.04 -5.57
N LYS A 530 21.07 -0.72 -5.55
CA LYS A 530 22.34 -0.16 -5.03
C LYS A 530 22.58 -0.57 -3.57
N GLY A 531 23.75 -1.11 -3.28
CA GLY A 531 24.13 -1.59 -1.95
C GLY A 531 23.52 -2.94 -1.57
N TRP A 532 23.01 -3.70 -2.54
CA TRP A 532 22.55 -5.07 -2.36
C TRP A 532 23.39 -6.02 -3.20
N ASP A 533 23.99 -7.01 -2.55
CA ASP A 533 24.64 -8.15 -3.21
C ASP A 533 23.85 -9.41 -2.86
N ILE A 534 22.81 -9.71 -3.63
CA ILE A 534 21.88 -10.81 -3.39
C ILE A 534 22.30 -12.01 -4.24
N ARG A 535 22.61 -13.13 -3.57
CA ARG A 535 23.10 -14.37 -4.20
C ARG A 535 21.98 -15.37 -4.49
N LEU A 536 20.89 -15.30 -3.74
CA LEU A 536 19.68 -16.08 -3.97
C LEU A 536 18.50 -15.32 -3.36
N SER A 537 17.34 -15.30 -4.02
CA SER A 537 16.13 -14.80 -3.36
C SER A 537 14.83 -15.41 -3.86
N LYS A 538 13.84 -15.48 -2.98
CA LYS A 538 12.48 -15.81 -3.35
C LYS A 538 11.50 -15.01 -2.52
N THR A 539 10.44 -14.50 -3.16
CA THR A 539 9.32 -13.86 -2.48
C THR A 539 8.08 -14.73 -2.51
N GLY A 540 7.18 -14.52 -1.55
CA GLY A 540 5.86 -15.14 -1.51
C GLY A 540 4.83 -14.16 -0.99
N ASN A 541 3.61 -14.22 -1.53
CA ASN A 541 2.51 -13.37 -1.11
C ASN A 541 1.19 -14.14 -1.22
N SER A 542 0.47 -14.28 -0.11
CA SER A 542 -0.92 -14.78 -0.10
C SER A 542 -1.70 -14.15 1.06
N ALA A 543 -3.03 -14.31 1.06
CA ALA A 543 -3.85 -13.76 2.15
C ALA A 543 -3.54 -14.43 3.49
N GLN A 544 -3.17 -15.72 3.47
CA GLN A 544 -2.90 -16.53 4.65
C GLN A 544 -1.43 -16.49 5.09
N ALA A 545 -0.47 -16.34 4.16
CA ALA A 545 0.96 -16.30 4.45
C ALA A 545 1.50 -14.89 4.72
N GLY A 546 0.70 -13.86 4.45
CA GLY A 546 1.18 -12.48 4.42
C GLY A 546 2.23 -12.26 3.32
N SER A 547 3.23 -11.44 3.60
CA SER A 547 4.36 -11.20 2.68
C SER A 547 5.62 -11.89 3.17
N CYS A 548 6.05 -12.92 2.44
CA CYS A 548 7.26 -13.70 2.73
C CYS A 548 8.44 -13.29 1.82
N LEU A 549 9.66 -13.40 2.35
CA LEU A 549 10.93 -13.25 1.65
C LEU A 549 11.92 -14.24 2.25
N SER A 550 12.61 -14.98 1.40
CA SER A 550 13.84 -15.65 1.77
C SER A 550 14.94 -15.19 0.84
N MET A 551 16.11 -14.84 1.36
CA MET A 551 17.23 -14.41 0.54
C MET A 551 18.56 -14.72 1.21
N ARG A 552 19.56 -14.98 0.38
CA ARG A 552 20.97 -15.00 0.79
C ARG A 552 21.64 -13.77 0.20
N MET A 553 22.29 -12.99 1.03
CA MET A 553 22.96 -11.76 0.63
C MET A 553 24.35 -11.66 1.23
N ARG A 554 25.25 -10.95 0.56
CA ARG A 554 26.55 -10.57 1.11
C ARG A 554 26.41 -9.29 1.93
N SER A 555 26.91 -9.31 3.15
CA SER A 555 27.00 -8.15 4.05
C SER A 555 28.43 -8.02 4.55
N GLY A 556 29.19 -7.09 3.97
CA GLY A 556 30.64 -7.02 4.17
C GLY A 556 31.32 -8.27 3.60
N ASP A 557 32.10 -8.97 4.42
CA ASP A 557 32.81 -10.19 4.02
C ASP A 557 32.02 -11.48 4.24
N ARG A 558 30.78 -11.39 4.76
CA ARG A 558 29.97 -12.55 5.14
C ARG A 558 28.77 -12.74 4.24
N ASP A 559 28.42 -14.00 3.99
CA ASP A 559 27.13 -14.37 3.44
C ASP A 559 26.14 -14.59 4.57
N VAL A 560 24.95 -14.00 4.44
CA VAL A 560 23.90 -14.05 5.45
C VAL A 560 22.60 -14.49 4.80
N THR A 561 21.96 -15.49 5.40
CA THR A 561 20.61 -15.91 5.03
C THR A 561 19.59 -15.16 5.87
N VAL A 562 18.64 -14.49 5.21
CA VAL A 562 17.53 -13.75 5.80
C VAL A 562 16.22 -14.40 5.40
N VAL A 563 15.41 -14.77 6.38
CA VAL A 563 14.06 -15.31 6.21
C VAL A 563 13.06 -14.44 6.95
N LEU A 564 12.07 -13.92 6.24
CA LEU A 564 10.95 -13.12 6.75
C LEU A 564 9.65 -13.79 6.33
N LEU A 565 8.81 -14.18 7.29
CA LEU A 565 7.49 -14.75 7.05
C LEU A 565 6.43 -13.85 7.69
N ASP A 566 5.29 -13.75 7.01
CA ASP A 566 4.14 -12.94 7.42
C ASP A 566 4.50 -11.48 7.79
N ALA A 567 5.16 -10.77 6.86
CA ALA A 567 5.31 -9.32 6.97
C ALA A 567 4.03 -8.59 6.49
N ASP A 568 3.80 -7.39 7.06
CA ASP A 568 2.66 -6.49 6.80
C ASP A 568 2.70 -5.84 5.39
N GLY A 569 2.83 -6.64 4.34
CA GLY A 569 2.89 -6.19 2.95
C GLY A 569 4.31 -6.16 2.36
N ALA A 570 4.38 -6.27 1.03
CA ALA A 570 5.64 -6.37 0.30
C ALA A 570 6.59 -5.18 0.50
N GLN A 571 6.04 -3.97 0.68
CA GLN A 571 6.84 -2.76 0.94
C GLN A 571 7.51 -2.82 2.32
N ARG A 572 6.75 -3.18 3.37
CA ARG A 572 7.29 -3.31 4.73
C ARG A 572 8.29 -4.45 4.83
N ARG A 573 8.06 -5.56 4.15
CA ARG A 573 9.03 -6.66 4.01
C ARG A 573 10.38 -6.18 3.44
N SER A 574 10.36 -5.35 2.40
CA SER A 574 11.58 -4.78 1.83
C SER A 574 12.26 -3.79 2.79
N LEU A 575 11.48 -3.01 3.54
CA LEU A 575 12.02 -2.13 4.60
C LEU A 575 12.63 -2.93 5.75
N ASP A 576 12.02 -4.05 6.15
CA ASP A 576 12.55 -4.95 7.18
C ASP A 576 13.89 -5.53 6.75
N ALA A 577 13.99 -6.01 5.51
CA ALA A 577 15.26 -6.45 4.93
C ALA A 577 16.33 -5.34 4.97
N GLY A 578 15.96 -4.11 4.62
CA GLY A 578 16.85 -2.94 4.70
C GLY A 578 17.36 -2.69 6.13
N LYS A 579 16.46 -2.68 7.11
CA LYS A 579 16.82 -2.54 8.54
C LYS A 579 17.77 -3.63 9.02
N ILE A 580 17.55 -4.88 8.60
CA ILE A 580 18.41 -6.01 8.93
C ILE A 580 19.81 -5.79 8.35
N ARG A 581 19.92 -5.45 7.07
CA ARG A 581 21.20 -5.16 6.42
C ARG A 581 21.95 -4.02 7.12
N ASP A 582 21.27 -2.91 7.37
CA ASP A 582 21.88 -1.73 8.00
C ASP A 582 22.36 -2.06 9.42
N SER A 583 21.61 -2.90 10.14
CA SER A 583 22.01 -3.40 11.45
C SER A 583 23.22 -4.34 11.39
N LEU A 584 23.30 -5.23 10.40
CA LEU A 584 24.45 -6.13 10.23
C LEU A 584 25.72 -5.34 9.91
N ALA A 585 25.59 -4.27 9.11
CA ALA A 585 26.68 -3.34 8.83
C ALA A 585 27.15 -2.60 10.10
N ALA A 586 26.21 -2.09 10.91
CA ALA A 586 26.52 -1.40 12.16
C ALA A 586 27.20 -2.32 13.20
N SER A 587 26.78 -3.58 13.31
CA SER A 587 27.42 -4.56 14.19
C SER A 587 28.83 -4.91 13.73
N SER A 588 29.09 -4.94 12.42
CA SER A 588 30.42 -5.19 11.86
C SER A 588 31.41 -4.05 12.14
N MET A 589 30.92 -2.81 12.25
CA MET A 589 31.74 -1.64 12.62
C MET A 589 32.11 -1.56 14.10
N ARG A 590 31.39 -2.26 15.00
CA ARG A 590 31.71 -2.28 16.44
C ARG A 590 32.76 -3.32 16.84
N ILE A 591 33.11 -4.23 15.92
CA ILE A 591 34.05 -5.35 16.16
C ILE A 591 35.43 -5.05 15.57
N ARG A 592 35.56 -3.99 14.77
CA ARG A 592 36.85 -3.39 14.38
C ARG A 592 37.13 -2.20 15.28
#